data_AF-A0A8J8BN85-F1
#
_entry.id   AF-A0A8J8BN85-F1
#
_cell.length_a   1.000
_cell.length_b   1.000
_cell.length_c   1.000
_cell.angle_alpha   90.00
_cell.angle_beta   90.00
_cell.angle_gamma   90.00
#
_symmetry.space_group_name_H-M   'P 1'
#
loop_
_entity.id
_entity.type
_entity.pdbx_description
1 polymer ?
#
loop_
_entity_poly.entity_id
_entity_poly.type
_entity_poly.pdbx_seq_one_letter_code
_entity_poly.pdbx_strand_id
1 'polypeptide(L)'
;MKRNYYLIVAITTVLLSSCIGQEKEWTVDDWKDHLMFVNPSGTQGSIPGFIPTSGNIRDLPVGTHMVFDISSKGEARGLELPMNQVLGLTYLGIEPLNGKECAALQVSMNMELEMLGESMILTGEGKQWIDEDGAPVKMEMRGSGNVSGMEIPIAINGVLTEETVYQGHDCWVFNITQEAEMMGISNRTEMTMYLDKESRAPVRMKMKMGDLEQDSGYIQPFFSIGPSTWELGPKETITTPLGTYECQVIHIMEEGKTVGTIWATKDMRTPLKYVYVSGDEESSLETTLVLTEYSSG
;
A
#
# COMPACT_ATOMS: atom_id res chain seq x y z
N MET A 1 6.06 70.55 19.65
CA MET A 1 6.68 69.19 19.62
C MET A 1 5.58 68.12 19.72
N LYS A 2 4.96 67.75 18.60
CA LYS A 2 3.97 66.65 18.50
C LYS A 2 4.08 66.00 17.12
N ARG A 3 5.23 65.39 16.84
CA ARG A 3 5.52 64.59 15.64
C ARG A 3 6.64 63.66 16.07
N ASN A 4 6.31 62.44 16.48
CA ASN A 4 7.22 61.27 16.58
C ASN A 4 6.54 60.03 17.18
N TYR A 5 5.36 60.14 17.79
CA TYR A 5 4.67 58.97 18.36
C TYR A 5 3.99 58.06 17.32
N TYR A 6 3.60 58.58 16.15
CA TYR A 6 2.90 57.77 15.13
C TYR A 6 3.81 56.82 14.35
N LEU A 7 5.11 57.12 14.25
CA LEU A 7 6.04 56.27 13.49
C LEU A 7 6.45 55.02 14.28
N ILE A 8 6.55 55.11 15.60
CA ILE A 8 6.96 54.01 16.48
C ILE A 8 5.85 52.98 16.65
N VAL A 9 4.58 53.41 16.68
CA VAL A 9 3.42 52.52 16.77
C VAL A 9 3.19 51.75 15.46
N ALA A 10 3.42 52.38 14.30
CA ALA A 10 3.27 51.69 13.01
C ALA A 10 4.31 50.57 12.81
N ILE A 11 5.56 50.76 13.27
CA ILE A 11 6.63 49.76 13.13
C ILE A 11 6.44 48.57 14.07
N THR A 12 5.92 48.78 15.28
CA THR A 12 5.65 47.70 16.24
C THR A 12 4.45 46.84 15.82
N THR A 13 3.47 47.40 15.12
CA THR A 13 2.29 46.63 14.66
C THR A 13 2.64 45.72 13.48
N VAL A 14 3.58 46.11 12.61
CA VAL A 14 4.03 45.30 11.45
C VAL A 14 4.98 44.16 11.87
N LEU A 15 5.73 44.33 12.97
CA LEU A 15 6.63 43.31 13.51
C LEU A 15 5.93 42.28 14.43
N LEU A 16 4.77 42.61 15.00
CA LEU A 16 3.99 41.66 15.80
C LEU A 16 3.03 40.80 14.96
N SER A 17 2.65 41.25 13.75
CA SER A 17 1.87 40.43 12.81
C SER A 17 2.71 39.41 12.03
N SER A 18 4.05 39.50 12.07
CA SER A 18 4.95 38.57 11.37
C SER A 18 5.24 37.29 12.16
N CYS A 19 4.79 37.19 13.41
CA CYS A 19 4.94 35.98 14.25
C CYS A 19 3.63 35.21 14.47
N ILE A 20 2.51 35.68 13.90
CA ILE A 20 1.20 35.01 13.98
C ILE A 20 0.98 34.34 12.62
N GLY A 21 1.44 33.10 12.47
CA GLY A 21 1.14 32.28 11.28
C GLY A 21 2.31 31.59 10.60
N GLN A 22 3.49 31.47 11.22
CA GLN A 22 4.38 30.38 10.80
C GLN A 22 3.75 29.08 11.29
N GLU A 23 2.88 28.50 10.47
CA GLU A 23 2.54 27.09 10.63
C GLU A 23 3.85 26.32 10.70
N LYS A 24 4.03 25.55 11.78
CA LYS A 24 5.19 24.68 11.92
C LYS A 24 5.24 23.77 10.69
N GLU A 25 6.28 23.93 9.88
CA GLU A 25 6.57 22.97 8.82
C GLU A 25 6.82 21.62 9.46
N TRP A 26 6.17 20.58 8.90
CA TRP A 26 6.31 19.23 9.40
C TRP A 26 7.64 18.66 8.98
N THR A 27 8.31 18.01 9.92
CA THR A 27 9.52 17.24 9.69
C THR A 27 9.19 15.91 9.01
N VAL A 28 10.23 15.21 8.54
CA VAL A 28 10.09 13.84 8.02
C VAL A 28 9.40 12.93 9.03
N ASP A 29 9.79 13.00 10.30
CA ASP A 29 9.22 12.16 11.35
C ASP A 29 7.76 12.51 11.61
N ASP A 30 7.40 13.80 11.62
CA ASP A 30 5.99 14.22 11.71
C ASP A 30 5.13 13.58 10.58
N TRP A 31 5.67 13.48 9.36
CA TRP A 31 4.98 12.83 8.23
C TRP A 31 4.92 11.31 8.35
N LYS A 32 5.99 10.66 8.80
CA LYS A 32 6.02 9.21 9.06
C LYS A 32 5.00 8.81 10.12
N ASP A 33 4.84 9.65 11.14
CA ASP A 33 3.88 9.44 12.21
C ASP A 33 2.43 9.76 11.80
N HIS A 34 2.23 10.63 10.82
CA HIS A 34 0.89 11.00 10.38
C HIS A 34 0.30 10.06 9.32
N LEU A 35 1.14 9.59 8.39
CA LEU A 35 0.68 8.89 7.19
C LEU A 35 0.59 7.38 7.37
N MET A 36 -0.50 6.81 6.89
CA MET A 36 -0.68 5.38 6.62
C MET A 36 -0.47 5.13 5.13
N PHE A 37 0.27 4.06 4.81
CA PHE A 37 0.61 3.69 3.44
C PHE A 37 0.15 2.28 3.12
N VAL A 38 -0.35 2.13 1.90
CA VAL A 38 -0.34 0.86 1.20
C VAL A 38 0.97 0.80 0.44
N ASN A 39 1.82 -0.18 0.74
CA ASN A 39 3.08 -0.32 0.02
C ASN A 39 2.83 -1.05 -1.32
N PRO A 40 2.96 -0.38 -2.48
CA PRO A 40 2.77 -1.00 -3.80
C PRO A 40 3.86 -2.03 -4.12
N SER A 41 5.00 -1.96 -3.45
CA SER A 41 6.10 -2.89 -3.68
C SER A 41 5.77 -4.28 -3.13
N GLY A 42 5.01 -4.33 -2.04
CA GLY A 42 4.47 -5.57 -1.46
C GLY A 42 3.22 -6.10 -2.19
N THR A 43 2.67 -5.39 -3.18
CA THR A 43 1.60 -5.93 -4.04
C THR A 43 2.13 -6.75 -5.21
N GLN A 44 3.39 -6.51 -5.63
CA GLN A 44 4.02 -7.20 -6.75
C GLN A 44 4.37 -8.65 -6.36
N GLY A 45 3.70 -9.62 -6.99
CA GLY A 45 3.84 -11.05 -6.65
C GLY A 45 3.12 -11.48 -5.37
N SER A 46 2.38 -10.59 -4.73
CA SER A 46 1.50 -10.95 -3.62
C SER A 46 0.16 -11.47 -4.12
N ILE A 47 -0.57 -12.15 -3.24
CA ILE A 47 -1.91 -12.63 -3.54
C ILE A 47 -2.86 -11.42 -3.65
N PRO A 48 -3.75 -11.36 -4.65
CA PRO A 48 -4.74 -10.29 -4.75
C PRO A 48 -5.44 -10.04 -3.40
N GLY A 49 -5.37 -8.79 -2.92
CA GLY A 49 -5.97 -8.36 -1.66
C GLY A 49 -5.15 -8.56 -0.40
N PHE A 50 -3.93 -9.08 -0.55
CA PHE A 50 -2.95 -9.00 0.50
C PHE A 50 -2.36 -7.58 0.52
N ILE A 51 -2.66 -6.83 1.58
CA ILE A 51 -2.22 -5.44 1.72
C ILE A 51 -1.18 -5.40 2.84
N PRO A 52 0.11 -5.36 2.51
CA PRO A 52 1.11 -4.95 3.46
C PRO A 52 0.94 -3.44 3.68
N THR A 53 0.37 -3.08 4.82
CA THR A 53 0.30 -1.69 5.24
C THR A 53 1.57 -1.35 6.01
N SER A 54 2.15 -0.19 5.73
CA SER A 54 3.15 0.41 6.61
C SER A 54 2.55 1.62 7.33
N GLY A 55 2.89 1.77 8.61
CA GLY A 55 2.52 2.93 9.42
C GLY A 55 1.19 2.81 10.17
N ASN A 56 0.72 3.97 10.63
CA ASN A 56 -0.19 4.14 11.78
C ASN A 56 -1.67 3.87 11.48
N ILE A 57 -1.97 2.72 10.89
CA ILE A 57 -3.34 2.29 10.60
C ILE A 57 -4.23 2.27 11.85
N ARG A 58 -3.64 1.93 13.00
CA ARG A 58 -4.33 1.89 14.30
C ARG A 58 -4.80 3.28 14.77
N ASP A 59 -4.18 4.35 14.27
CA ASP A 59 -4.48 5.74 14.63
C ASP A 59 -5.54 6.39 13.74
N LEU A 60 -6.03 5.66 12.72
CA LEU A 60 -7.15 6.13 11.91
C LEU A 60 -8.44 6.14 12.73
N PRO A 61 -9.33 7.13 12.54
CA PRO A 61 -10.70 7.03 13.04
C PRO A 61 -11.40 5.78 12.50
N VAL A 62 -12.13 5.05 13.35
CA VAL A 62 -12.96 3.92 12.91
C VAL A 62 -13.97 4.40 11.88
N GLY A 63 -14.11 3.68 10.78
CA GLY A 63 -14.93 4.07 9.63
C GLY A 63 -14.17 4.86 8.57
N THR A 64 -12.87 5.16 8.78
CA THR A 64 -12.05 5.81 7.75
C THR A 64 -12.05 4.94 6.48
N HIS A 65 -12.52 5.52 5.39
CA HIS A 65 -12.65 4.88 4.08
C HIS A 65 -11.71 5.55 3.08
N MET A 66 -11.02 4.74 2.29
CA MET A 66 -10.02 5.17 1.30
C MET A 66 -10.16 4.31 0.06
N VAL A 67 -10.25 4.93 -1.13
CA VAL A 67 -10.21 4.21 -2.42
C VAL A 67 -9.03 4.71 -3.22
N PHE A 68 -8.25 3.77 -3.74
CA PHE A 68 -7.06 4.03 -4.54
C PHE A 68 -7.22 3.45 -5.94
N ASP A 69 -6.93 4.25 -6.94
CA ASP A 69 -6.63 3.78 -8.29
C ASP A 69 -5.13 3.49 -8.36
N ILE A 70 -4.80 2.24 -8.68
CA ILE A 70 -3.44 1.73 -8.78
C ILE A 70 -3.20 1.35 -10.24
N SER A 71 -2.17 1.94 -10.83
CA SER A 71 -1.74 1.62 -12.19
C SER A 71 -0.27 1.28 -12.19
N SER A 72 0.10 0.16 -12.80
CA SER A 72 1.49 -0.22 -13.03
C SER A 72 1.80 -0.22 -14.52
N LYS A 73 2.96 0.31 -14.89
CA LYS A 73 3.50 0.26 -16.25
C LYS A 73 4.96 -0.16 -16.20
N GLY A 74 5.41 -0.90 -17.20
CA GLY A 74 6.79 -1.35 -17.25
C GLY A 74 6.92 -2.74 -17.85
N GLU A 75 8.15 -3.23 -17.83
CA GLU A 75 8.53 -4.51 -18.39
C GLU A 75 9.28 -5.33 -17.36
N ALA A 76 8.90 -6.61 -17.23
CA ALA A 76 9.68 -7.60 -16.49
C ALA A 76 10.11 -8.69 -17.48
N ARG A 77 11.42 -8.85 -17.66
CA ARG A 77 12.02 -9.87 -18.56
C ARG A 77 11.45 -9.81 -19.98
N GLY A 78 11.22 -8.60 -20.49
CA GLY A 78 10.70 -8.35 -21.84
C GLY A 78 9.20 -8.58 -22.03
N LEU A 79 8.44 -8.76 -20.94
CA LEU A 79 6.98 -8.79 -20.96
C LEU A 79 6.45 -7.50 -20.36
N GLU A 80 5.62 -6.78 -21.11
CA GLU A 80 4.82 -5.68 -20.58
C GLU A 80 3.83 -6.24 -19.56
N LEU A 81 3.80 -5.64 -18.36
CA LEU A 81 2.89 -6.03 -17.28
C LEU A 81 2.02 -4.83 -16.86
N PRO A 82 1.17 -4.31 -17.77
CA PRO A 82 0.21 -3.30 -17.38
C PRO A 82 -0.79 -3.92 -16.40
N MET A 83 -0.99 -3.27 -15.26
CA MET A 83 -2.00 -3.66 -14.28
C MET A 83 -2.77 -2.43 -13.87
N ASN A 84 -4.10 -2.53 -13.90
CA ASN A 84 -4.99 -1.53 -13.32
C ASN A 84 -5.79 -2.18 -12.20
N GLN A 85 -5.82 -1.54 -11.05
CA GLN A 85 -6.53 -2.01 -9.87
C GLN A 85 -7.19 -0.85 -9.15
N VAL A 86 -8.44 -1.02 -8.76
CA VAL A 86 -9.11 -0.18 -7.77
C VAL A 86 -9.08 -0.92 -6.44
N LEU A 87 -8.55 -0.29 -5.40
CA LEU A 87 -8.43 -0.86 -4.05
C LEU A 87 -9.18 0.03 -3.06
N GLY A 88 -10.24 -0.50 -2.46
CA GLY A 88 -10.99 0.17 -1.40
C GLY A 88 -10.68 -0.42 -0.02
N LEU A 89 -10.41 0.44 0.96
CA LEU A 89 -10.10 0.09 2.33
C LEU A 89 -11.00 0.83 3.30
N THR A 90 -11.53 0.11 4.28
CA THR A 90 -12.26 0.72 5.40
C THR A 90 -11.71 0.22 6.71
N TYR A 91 -11.23 1.11 7.57
CA TYR A 91 -10.77 0.75 8.91
C TYR A 91 -11.95 0.46 9.83
N LEU A 92 -12.00 -0.76 10.36
CA LEU A 92 -13.10 -1.24 11.20
C LEU A 92 -12.80 -1.11 12.71
N GLY A 93 -11.57 -0.75 13.07
CA GLY A 93 -11.10 -0.68 14.44
C GLY A 93 -10.16 -1.82 14.82
N ILE A 94 -9.98 -2.00 16.13
CA ILE A 94 -9.15 -3.06 16.69
C ILE A 94 -10.01 -4.25 17.07
N GLU A 95 -9.60 -5.45 16.63
CA GLU A 95 -10.24 -6.71 16.98
C GLU A 95 -9.23 -7.71 17.57
N PRO A 96 -9.63 -8.48 18.60
CA PRO A 96 -8.78 -9.54 19.12
C PRO A 96 -8.80 -10.74 18.17
N LEU A 97 -7.62 -11.18 17.73
CA LEU A 97 -7.44 -12.37 16.91
C LEU A 97 -6.30 -13.22 17.46
N ASN A 98 -6.59 -14.47 17.84
CA ASN A 98 -5.62 -15.41 18.42
C ASN A 98 -4.82 -14.83 19.62
N GLY A 99 -5.46 -13.96 20.42
CA GLY A 99 -4.82 -13.30 21.56
C GLY A 99 -3.96 -12.07 21.22
N LYS A 100 -3.88 -11.68 19.95
CA LYS A 100 -3.29 -10.40 19.50
C LYS A 100 -4.37 -9.37 19.25
N GLU A 101 -4.08 -8.10 19.50
CA GLU A 101 -4.90 -6.99 19.02
C GLU A 101 -4.50 -6.65 17.59
N CYS A 102 -5.45 -6.76 16.66
CA CYS A 102 -5.20 -6.50 15.25
C CYS A 102 -6.08 -5.35 14.75
N ALA A 103 -5.52 -4.47 13.94
CA ALA A 103 -6.29 -3.58 13.08
C ALA A 103 -7.08 -4.42 12.07
N ALA A 104 -8.40 -4.24 12.07
CA ALA A 104 -9.30 -4.89 11.13
C ALA A 104 -9.62 -3.93 9.97
N LEU A 105 -9.46 -4.41 8.74
CA LEU A 105 -9.78 -3.68 7.52
C LEU A 105 -10.82 -4.43 6.72
N GLN A 106 -11.87 -3.75 6.28
CA GLN A 106 -12.64 -4.19 5.12
C GLN A 106 -11.82 -3.85 3.88
N VAL A 107 -11.64 -4.83 3.00
CA VAL A 107 -10.91 -4.71 1.74
C VAL A 107 -11.88 -4.97 0.60
N SER A 108 -11.79 -4.15 -0.45
CA SER A 108 -12.44 -4.37 -1.73
C SER A 108 -11.43 -4.18 -2.84
N MET A 109 -11.53 -4.96 -3.90
CA MET A 109 -10.68 -4.87 -5.06
C MET A 109 -11.50 -5.04 -6.34
N ASN A 110 -11.06 -4.32 -7.36
CA ASN A 110 -11.37 -4.62 -8.74
C ASN A 110 -10.05 -4.53 -9.52
N MET A 111 -9.62 -5.62 -10.12
CA MET A 111 -8.34 -5.71 -10.80
C MET A 111 -8.57 -6.23 -12.20
N GLU A 112 -7.99 -5.54 -13.18
CA GLU A 112 -7.91 -5.99 -14.56
C GLU A 112 -6.48 -6.43 -14.86
N LEU A 113 -6.33 -7.70 -15.19
CA LEU A 113 -5.07 -8.33 -15.57
C LEU A 113 -5.14 -8.74 -17.03
N GLU A 114 -4.16 -8.34 -17.83
CA GLU A 114 -3.96 -8.89 -19.16
C GLU A 114 -2.85 -9.94 -19.12
N MET A 115 -3.20 -11.20 -19.35
CA MET A 115 -2.24 -12.31 -19.39
C MET A 115 -2.37 -13.05 -20.71
N LEU A 116 -1.27 -13.14 -21.47
CA LEU A 116 -1.20 -13.88 -22.74
C LEU A 116 -2.27 -13.47 -23.76
N GLY A 117 -2.71 -12.21 -23.73
CA GLY A 117 -3.75 -11.65 -24.62
C GLY A 117 -5.19 -11.92 -24.18
N GLU A 118 -5.41 -12.46 -22.98
CA GLU A 118 -6.71 -12.56 -22.35
C GLU A 118 -6.82 -11.57 -21.18
N SER A 119 -7.89 -10.77 -21.16
CA SER A 119 -8.24 -9.93 -20.01
C SER A 119 -9.00 -10.77 -18.99
N MET A 120 -8.49 -10.79 -17.76
CA MET A 120 -9.13 -11.36 -16.58
C MET A 120 -9.51 -10.21 -15.64
N ILE A 121 -10.80 -10.12 -15.33
CA ILE A 121 -11.30 -9.19 -14.32
C ILE A 121 -11.49 -9.97 -13.03
N LEU A 122 -10.76 -9.57 -11.99
CA LEU A 122 -10.89 -10.09 -10.64
C LEU A 122 -11.58 -9.03 -9.78
N THR A 123 -12.76 -9.36 -9.26
CA THR A 123 -13.44 -8.54 -8.25
C THR A 123 -13.46 -9.29 -6.94
N GLY A 124 -13.30 -8.60 -5.83
CA GLY A 124 -13.34 -9.24 -4.52
C GLY A 124 -13.57 -8.29 -3.38
N GLU A 125 -14.15 -8.81 -2.30
CA GLU A 125 -14.35 -8.13 -1.04
C GLU A 125 -14.01 -9.06 0.11
N GLY A 126 -13.61 -8.49 1.23
CA GLY A 126 -13.23 -9.29 2.37
C GLY A 126 -12.71 -8.47 3.52
N LYS A 127 -12.05 -9.17 4.44
CA LYS A 127 -11.51 -8.62 5.66
C LYS A 127 -10.09 -9.08 5.88
N GLN A 128 -9.23 -8.14 6.26
CA GLN A 128 -7.84 -8.41 6.64
C GLN A 128 -7.60 -7.94 8.06
N TRP A 129 -6.84 -8.72 8.82
CA TRP A 129 -6.38 -8.38 10.17
C TRP A 129 -4.87 -8.18 10.13
N ILE A 130 -4.41 -7.08 10.69
CA ILE A 130 -3.01 -6.65 10.66
C ILE A 130 -2.58 -6.36 12.10
N ASP A 131 -1.46 -6.89 12.56
CA ASP A 131 -0.94 -6.59 13.90
C ASP A 131 -0.21 -5.24 13.96
N GLU A 132 0.35 -4.93 15.14
CA GLU A 132 0.99 -3.63 15.40
C GLU A 132 2.25 -3.38 14.57
N ASP A 133 2.93 -4.45 14.15
CA ASP A 133 4.11 -4.38 13.29
C ASP A 133 3.72 -4.23 11.82
N GLY A 134 2.43 -4.12 11.50
CA GLY A 134 1.93 -4.12 10.12
C GLY A 134 1.96 -5.50 9.48
N ALA A 135 2.17 -6.58 10.26
CA ALA A 135 2.15 -7.94 9.74
C ALA A 135 0.70 -8.38 9.55
N PRO A 136 0.33 -8.91 8.38
CA PRO A 136 -0.97 -9.55 8.26
C PRO A 136 -1.06 -10.74 9.23
N VAL A 137 -2.23 -11.00 9.78
CA VAL A 137 -2.45 -12.13 10.71
C VAL A 137 -3.46 -13.10 10.12
N LYS A 138 -4.47 -12.55 9.45
CA LYS A 138 -5.50 -13.31 8.75
C LYS A 138 -6.07 -12.48 7.61
N MET A 139 -6.54 -13.16 6.57
CA MET A 139 -7.36 -12.58 5.53
C MET A 139 -8.49 -13.54 5.17
N GLU A 140 -9.66 -12.99 4.90
CA GLU A 140 -10.83 -13.71 4.39
C GLU A 140 -11.40 -12.89 3.25
N MET A 141 -11.44 -13.46 2.06
CA MET A 141 -11.81 -12.76 0.84
C MET A 141 -12.71 -13.64 -0.01
N ARG A 142 -13.67 -13.01 -0.67
CA ARG A 142 -14.57 -13.63 -1.64
C ARG A 142 -14.65 -12.74 -2.86
N GLY A 143 -14.80 -13.34 -4.02
CA GLY A 143 -14.78 -12.60 -5.25
C GLY A 143 -15.20 -13.46 -6.43
N SER A 144 -15.00 -12.91 -7.62
CA SER A 144 -15.12 -13.64 -8.85
C SER A 144 -14.06 -13.23 -9.85
N GLY A 145 -13.60 -14.21 -10.64
CA GLY A 145 -12.79 -14.00 -11.82
C GLY A 145 -13.62 -14.20 -13.06
N ASN A 146 -13.56 -13.27 -14.02
CA ASN A 146 -14.16 -13.45 -15.33
C ASN A 146 -13.09 -13.98 -16.31
N VAL A 147 -13.30 -15.19 -16.82
CA VAL A 147 -12.45 -15.79 -17.85
C VAL A 147 -13.32 -16.15 -19.05
N SER A 148 -13.05 -15.56 -20.21
CA SER A 148 -13.82 -15.80 -21.44
C SER A 148 -15.34 -15.62 -21.29
N GLY A 149 -15.78 -14.68 -20.44
CA GLY A 149 -17.20 -14.40 -20.19
C GLY A 149 -17.87 -15.31 -19.16
N MET A 150 -17.13 -16.27 -18.58
CA MET A 150 -17.61 -17.10 -17.48
C MET A 150 -17.15 -16.50 -16.15
N GLU A 151 -18.12 -16.26 -15.27
CA GLU A 151 -17.85 -15.84 -13.89
C GLU A 151 -17.51 -17.06 -13.03
N ILE A 152 -16.33 -17.04 -12.43
CA ILE A 152 -15.81 -18.10 -11.56
C ILE A 152 -15.75 -17.53 -10.14
N PRO A 153 -16.60 -17.98 -9.20
CA PRO A 153 -16.51 -17.56 -7.82
C PRO A 153 -15.20 -18.05 -7.19
N ILE A 154 -14.56 -17.18 -6.43
CA ILE A 154 -13.28 -17.41 -5.77
C ILE A 154 -13.43 -17.08 -4.29
N ALA A 155 -12.95 -17.95 -3.41
CA ALA A 155 -12.78 -17.68 -1.99
C ALA A 155 -11.30 -17.82 -1.63
N ILE A 156 -10.76 -16.85 -0.90
CA ILE A 156 -9.36 -16.82 -0.46
C ILE A 156 -9.36 -16.69 1.05
N ASN A 157 -8.65 -17.57 1.74
CA ASN A 157 -8.44 -17.51 3.17
C ASN A 157 -6.95 -17.63 3.45
N GLY A 158 -6.38 -16.67 4.18
CA GLY A 158 -4.98 -16.68 4.56
C GLY A 158 -4.80 -16.53 6.05
N VAL A 159 -3.79 -17.21 6.61
CA VAL A 159 -3.43 -17.10 8.03
C VAL A 159 -1.92 -17.07 8.19
N LEU A 160 -1.46 -16.22 9.10
CA LEU A 160 -0.09 -16.27 9.60
C LEU A 160 0.10 -17.55 10.41
N THR A 161 1.07 -18.37 10.02
CA THR A 161 1.30 -19.68 10.66
C THR A 161 2.57 -19.73 11.48
N GLU A 162 3.62 -19.04 11.07
CA GLU A 162 4.89 -19.02 11.79
C GLU A 162 5.73 -17.79 11.42
N GLU A 163 6.77 -17.56 12.21
CA GLU A 163 7.87 -16.65 11.91
C GLU A 163 9.15 -17.46 11.81
N THR A 164 9.98 -17.19 10.82
CA THR A 164 11.16 -18.01 10.53
C THR A 164 12.26 -17.19 9.88
N VAL A 165 13.44 -17.78 9.69
CA VAL A 165 14.53 -17.20 8.91
C VAL A 165 14.71 -17.98 7.63
N TYR A 166 14.66 -17.32 6.47
CA TYR A 166 14.87 -17.95 5.17
C TYR A 166 15.89 -17.17 4.34
N GLN A 167 17.00 -17.81 3.98
CA GLN A 167 18.09 -17.20 3.19
C GLN A 167 18.60 -15.87 3.77
N GLY A 168 18.64 -15.76 5.10
CA GLY A 168 19.11 -14.56 5.81
C GLY A 168 18.04 -13.49 6.03
N HIS A 169 16.81 -13.69 5.55
CA HIS A 169 15.68 -12.80 5.80
C HIS A 169 14.86 -13.30 6.98
N ASP A 170 14.50 -12.38 7.89
CA ASP A 170 13.48 -12.65 8.90
C ASP A 170 12.11 -12.59 8.22
N CYS A 171 11.34 -13.67 8.25
CA CYS A 171 10.11 -13.80 7.49
C CYS A 171 8.89 -14.11 8.37
N TRP A 172 7.74 -13.62 7.93
CA TRP A 172 6.45 -14.20 8.26
C TRP A 172 6.08 -15.28 7.25
N VAL A 173 5.47 -16.37 7.70
CA VAL A 173 4.98 -17.44 6.83
C VAL A 173 3.47 -17.46 6.87
N PHE A 174 2.86 -17.31 5.70
CA PHE A 174 1.43 -17.30 5.51
C PHE A 174 0.98 -18.52 4.72
N ASN A 175 0.00 -19.23 5.26
CA ASN A 175 -0.71 -20.25 4.49
C ASN A 175 -2.00 -19.66 3.96
N ILE A 176 -2.11 -19.63 2.64
CA ILE A 176 -3.30 -19.21 1.91
C ILE A 176 -3.95 -20.42 1.24
N THR A 177 -5.26 -20.51 1.37
CA THR A 177 -6.10 -21.41 0.59
C THR A 177 -6.94 -20.57 -0.35
N GLN A 178 -6.90 -20.90 -1.64
CA GLN A 178 -7.82 -20.39 -2.64
C GLN A 178 -8.72 -21.53 -3.11
N GLU A 179 -10.03 -21.30 -3.08
CA GLU A 179 -11.05 -22.20 -3.61
C GLU A 179 -11.74 -21.51 -4.77
N ALA A 180 -11.80 -22.17 -5.92
CA ALA A 180 -12.49 -21.70 -7.10
C ALA A 180 -13.45 -22.78 -7.58
N GLU A 181 -14.70 -22.41 -7.87
CA GLU A 181 -15.70 -23.34 -8.38
C GLU A 181 -15.96 -23.07 -9.86
N MET A 182 -15.66 -24.03 -10.72
CA MET A 182 -15.91 -23.93 -12.15
C MET A 182 -16.79 -25.09 -12.60
N MET A 183 -18.00 -24.79 -13.07
CA MET A 183 -18.96 -25.78 -13.58
C MET A 183 -19.20 -26.97 -12.63
N GLY A 184 -19.26 -26.72 -11.32
CA GLY A 184 -19.47 -27.73 -10.28
C GLY A 184 -18.22 -28.54 -9.91
N ILE A 185 -17.05 -28.21 -10.48
CA ILE A 185 -15.74 -28.73 -10.06
C ILE A 185 -15.10 -27.69 -9.14
N SER A 186 -14.91 -28.08 -7.88
CA SER A 186 -14.16 -27.28 -6.91
C SER A 186 -12.66 -27.55 -7.09
N ASN A 187 -11.91 -26.51 -7.45
CA ASN A 187 -10.45 -26.51 -7.41
C ASN A 187 -9.99 -25.83 -6.12
N ARG A 188 -9.11 -26.51 -5.39
CA ARG A 188 -8.47 -25.98 -4.19
C ARG A 188 -6.97 -25.84 -4.46
N THR A 189 -6.48 -24.62 -4.27
CA THR A 189 -5.07 -24.28 -4.36
C THR A 189 -4.59 -23.89 -2.96
N GLU A 190 -3.52 -24.53 -2.51
CA GLU A 190 -2.86 -24.22 -1.25
C GLU A 190 -1.54 -23.52 -1.54
N MET A 191 -1.30 -22.40 -0.88
CA MET A 191 -0.12 -21.56 -1.07
C MET A 191 0.53 -21.31 0.28
N THR A 192 1.85 -21.51 0.36
CA THR A 192 2.66 -21.04 1.50
C THR A 192 3.58 -19.93 1.01
N MET A 193 3.37 -18.73 1.53
CA MET A 193 4.15 -17.54 1.21
C MET A 193 5.08 -17.18 2.36
N TYR A 194 6.35 -16.94 2.04
CA TYR A 194 7.35 -16.40 2.96
C TYR A 194 7.49 -14.91 2.64
N LEU A 195 7.02 -14.06 3.55
CA LEU A 195 7.08 -12.61 3.42
C LEU A 195 8.22 -12.07 4.28
N ASP A 196 9.18 -11.42 3.65
CA ASP A 196 10.27 -10.78 4.38
C ASP A 196 9.74 -9.60 5.22
N LYS A 197 10.19 -9.52 6.48
CA LYS A 197 9.68 -8.55 7.45
C LYS A 197 10.16 -7.13 7.17
N GLU A 198 11.35 -7.00 6.61
CA GLU A 198 11.93 -5.71 6.28
C GLU A 198 11.25 -5.16 5.02
N SER A 199 11.34 -5.89 3.90
CA SER A 199 10.82 -5.46 2.60
C SER A 199 9.32 -5.59 2.41
N ARG A 200 8.63 -6.38 3.26
CA ARG A 200 7.21 -6.75 3.06
C ARG A 200 6.94 -7.39 1.69
N ALA A 201 7.96 -7.97 1.07
CA ALA A 201 7.89 -8.62 -0.23
C ALA A 201 8.02 -10.15 -0.08
N PRO A 202 7.44 -10.95 -1.00
CA PRO A 202 7.58 -12.40 -0.96
C PRO A 202 9.00 -12.83 -1.35
N VAL A 203 9.66 -13.62 -0.49
CA VAL A 203 10.99 -14.23 -0.75
C VAL A 203 10.91 -15.69 -1.20
N ARG A 204 9.74 -16.31 -1.07
CA ARG A 204 9.44 -17.66 -1.56
C ARG A 204 7.95 -17.90 -1.57
N MET A 205 7.47 -18.64 -2.57
CA MET A 205 6.11 -19.15 -2.63
C MET A 205 6.13 -20.63 -2.97
N LYS A 206 5.40 -21.42 -2.20
CA LYS A 206 5.06 -22.80 -2.54
C LYS A 206 3.60 -22.85 -2.89
N MET A 207 3.26 -23.50 -3.99
CA MET A 207 1.89 -23.65 -4.45
C MET A 207 1.61 -25.13 -4.71
N LYS A 208 0.44 -25.59 -4.27
CA LYS A 208 -0.08 -26.92 -4.52
C LYS A 208 -1.47 -26.82 -5.12
N MET A 209 -1.65 -27.41 -6.30
CA MET A 209 -2.93 -27.46 -7.00
C MET A 209 -3.17 -28.90 -7.46
N GLY A 210 -4.00 -29.64 -6.71
CA GLY A 210 -4.13 -31.09 -6.88
C GLY A 210 -2.80 -31.81 -6.63
N ASP A 211 -2.33 -32.56 -7.63
CA ASP A 211 -1.04 -33.28 -7.59
C ASP A 211 0.14 -32.43 -8.07
N LEU A 212 -0.11 -31.22 -8.59
CA LEU A 212 0.94 -30.32 -9.04
C LEU A 212 1.47 -29.52 -7.85
N GLU A 213 2.77 -29.63 -7.59
CA GLU A 213 3.49 -28.81 -6.62
C GLU A 213 4.51 -27.93 -7.36
N GLN A 214 4.50 -26.64 -7.05
CA GLN A 214 5.44 -25.65 -7.56
C GLN A 214 6.10 -24.93 -6.39
N ASP A 215 7.41 -24.73 -6.48
CA ASP A 215 8.18 -23.92 -5.54
C ASP A 215 8.92 -22.87 -6.37
N SER A 216 8.76 -21.60 -6.02
CA SER A 216 9.49 -20.52 -6.67
C SER A 216 11.00 -20.62 -6.46
N GLY A 217 11.43 -21.39 -5.45
CA GLY A 217 12.77 -21.26 -4.89
C GLY A 217 12.93 -19.92 -4.17
N TYR A 218 14.18 -19.51 -3.96
CA TYR A 218 14.46 -18.18 -3.43
C TYR A 218 14.13 -17.13 -4.49
N ILE A 219 13.22 -16.23 -4.12
CA ILE A 219 12.95 -14.99 -4.83
C ILE A 219 13.79 -13.96 -4.09
N GLN A 220 14.87 -13.48 -4.73
CA GLN A 220 15.54 -12.28 -4.25
C GLN A 220 14.51 -11.16 -4.26
N PRO A 221 14.18 -10.54 -3.11
CA PRO A 221 13.36 -9.34 -3.11
C PRO A 221 13.97 -8.37 -4.10
N PHE A 222 13.15 -7.81 -4.99
CA PHE A 222 13.61 -6.81 -5.96
C PHE A 222 14.28 -5.61 -5.28
N PHE A 223 14.07 -5.46 -3.97
CA PHE A 223 14.67 -4.47 -3.08
C PHE A 223 14.56 -5.01 -1.65
N SER A 224 15.55 -4.70 -0.81
CA SER A 224 15.34 -4.68 0.64
C SER A 224 14.70 -3.33 0.93
N ILE A 225 13.61 -3.25 1.69
CA ILE A 225 13.29 -1.97 2.37
C ILE A 225 14.26 -1.86 3.53
N GLY A 226 15.56 -1.81 3.22
CA GLY A 226 16.55 -1.23 4.11
C GLY A 226 16.04 0.15 4.51
N PRO A 227 16.56 0.73 5.60
CA PRO A 227 15.98 1.94 6.20
C PRO A 227 15.85 3.04 5.16
N SER A 228 14.67 3.14 4.54
CA SER A 228 14.45 4.03 3.43
C SER A 228 14.42 5.43 4.00
N THR A 229 15.34 6.26 3.53
CA THR A 229 15.45 7.62 4.02
C THR A 229 14.43 8.45 3.28
N TRP A 230 13.61 9.17 4.03
CA TRP A 230 12.65 10.11 3.48
C TRP A 230 13.31 11.47 3.43
N GLU A 231 13.18 12.15 2.29
CA GLU A 231 13.66 13.51 2.10
C GLU A 231 12.50 14.41 1.71
N LEU A 232 12.39 15.57 2.35
CA LEU A 232 11.36 16.55 2.00
C LEU A 232 11.76 17.26 0.71
N GLY A 233 10.89 17.13 -0.30
CA GLY A 233 10.97 17.88 -1.54
C GLY A 233 10.33 19.26 -1.44
N PRO A 234 10.21 20.00 -2.57
CA PRO A 234 9.43 21.22 -2.63
C PRO A 234 7.93 20.93 -2.41
N LYS A 235 7.15 21.95 -2.11
CA LYS A 235 5.70 21.84 -2.19
C LYS A 235 5.24 21.86 -3.65
N GLU A 236 4.24 21.05 -3.98
CA GLU A 236 3.65 20.98 -5.31
C GLU A 236 2.13 21.04 -5.25
N THR A 237 1.51 21.71 -6.22
CA THR A 237 0.05 21.67 -6.37
C THR A 237 -0.32 20.55 -7.34
N ILE A 238 -1.13 19.60 -6.89
CA ILE A 238 -1.66 18.53 -7.73
C ILE A 238 -3.18 18.57 -7.77
N THR A 239 -3.76 18.03 -8.84
CA THR A 239 -5.20 17.82 -8.97
C THR A 239 -5.47 16.32 -9.04
N THR A 240 -6.36 15.84 -8.19
CA THR A 240 -6.86 14.46 -8.14
C THR A 240 -8.39 14.48 -8.27
N PRO A 241 -9.07 13.31 -8.35
CA PRO A 241 -10.54 13.28 -8.32
C PRO A 241 -11.16 13.92 -7.08
N LEU A 242 -10.43 14.01 -5.96
CA LEU A 242 -10.87 14.63 -4.73
C LEU A 242 -10.82 16.18 -4.76
N GLY A 243 -10.02 16.75 -5.66
CA GLY A 243 -9.85 18.19 -5.77
C GLY A 243 -8.41 18.60 -6.06
N THR A 244 -8.12 19.89 -5.84
CA THR A 244 -6.78 20.46 -6.02
C THR A 244 -6.17 20.79 -4.66
N TYR A 245 -4.95 20.32 -4.42
CA TYR A 245 -4.27 20.41 -3.12
C TYR A 245 -2.84 20.92 -3.28
N GLU A 246 -2.41 21.80 -2.37
CA GLU A 246 -0.98 22.06 -2.13
C GLU A 246 -0.43 20.93 -1.26
N CYS A 247 0.47 20.13 -1.83
CA CYS A 247 1.04 18.95 -1.19
C CYS A 247 2.48 19.20 -0.79
N GLN A 248 2.88 18.60 0.33
CA GLN A 248 4.29 18.33 0.59
C GLN A 248 4.72 17.15 -0.29
N VAL A 249 5.79 17.34 -1.06
CA VAL A 249 6.46 16.23 -1.75
C VAL A 249 7.45 15.56 -0.81
N ILE A 250 7.44 14.24 -0.76
CA ILE A 250 8.36 13.45 0.05
C ILE A 250 9.00 12.41 -0.87
N HIS A 251 10.32 12.43 -0.97
CA HIS A 251 11.10 11.47 -1.73
C HIS A 251 11.52 10.31 -0.83
N ILE A 252 11.28 9.08 -1.30
CA ILE A 252 11.80 7.87 -0.70
C ILE A 252 13.10 7.56 -1.42
N MET A 253 14.19 7.53 -0.66
CA MET A 253 15.55 7.39 -1.18
C MET A 253 16.16 6.04 -0.79
N GLU A 254 16.86 5.43 -1.73
CA GLU A 254 17.61 4.18 -1.56
C GLU A 254 18.94 4.31 -2.33
N GLU A 255 20.06 4.01 -1.67
CA GLU A 255 21.42 4.15 -2.23
C GLU A 255 21.68 5.51 -2.92
N GLY A 256 21.06 6.58 -2.41
CA GLY A 256 21.17 7.94 -2.95
C GLY A 256 20.34 8.21 -4.22
N LYS A 257 19.43 7.31 -4.60
CA LYS A 257 18.48 7.46 -5.71
C LYS A 257 17.05 7.56 -5.19
N THR A 258 16.22 8.36 -5.85
CA THR A 258 14.78 8.41 -5.56
C THR A 258 14.10 7.17 -6.15
N VAL A 259 13.56 6.31 -5.29
CA VAL A 259 12.79 5.12 -5.67
C VAL A 259 11.29 5.34 -5.51
N GLY A 260 10.88 6.40 -4.81
CA GLY A 260 9.48 6.76 -4.70
C GLY A 260 9.26 8.23 -4.41
N THR A 261 8.08 8.73 -4.78
CA THR A 261 7.64 10.10 -4.49
C THR A 261 6.20 10.08 -3.98
N ILE A 262 6.01 10.63 -2.79
CA ILE A 262 4.71 10.78 -2.11
C ILE A 262 4.28 12.24 -2.22
N TRP A 263 3.01 12.45 -2.56
CA TRP A 263 2.34 13.75 -2.42
C TRP A 263 1.33 13.66 -1.28
N ALA A 264 1.61 14.38 -0.19
CA ALA A 264 0.83 14.33 1.04
C ALA A 264 0.29 15.70 1.43
N THR A 265 -0.89 15.69 2.05
CA THR A 265 -1.50 16.85 2.73
C THR A 265 -1.72 16.52 4.20
N LYS A 266 -1.72 17.54 5.06
CA LYS A 266 -2.03 17.37 6.50
C LYS A 266 -3.49 16.98 6.74
N ASP A 267 -4.38 17.28 5.78
CA ASP A 267 -5.82 17.04 5.90
C ASP A 267 -6.21 15.55 5.80
N MET A 268 -5.33 14.73 5.24
CA MET A 268 -5.57 13.30 5.01
C MET A 268 -4.44 12.49 5.64
N ARG A 269 -4.79 11.37 6.26
CA ARG A 269 -3.81 10.44 6.87
C ARG A 269 -3.24 9.43 5.89
N THR A 270 -3.36 9.69 4.59
CA THR A 270 -2.83 8.83 3.53
C THR A 270 -2.40 9.70 2.35
N PRO A 271 -1.43 9.27 1.52
CA PRO A 271 -1.03 10.02 0.34
C PRO A 271 -2.18 10.29 -0.63
N LEU A 272 -2.20 11.49 -1.22
CA LEU A 272 -3.06 11.79 -2.37
C LEU A 272 -2.57 11.08 -3.63
N LYS A 273 -1.25 10.96 -3.76
CA LYS A 273 -0.57 10.24 -4.83
C LYS A 273 0.71 9.63 -4.30
N TYR A 274 1.04 8.44 -4.77
CA TYR A 274 2.33 7.82 -4.55
C TYR A 274 2.81 7.20 -5.87
N VAL A 275 3.98 7.61 -6.33
CA VAL A 275 4.68 6.97 -7.45
C VAL A 275 5.86 6.21 -6.88
N TYR A 276 5.93 4.93 -7.22
CA TYR A 276 7.04 4.05 -6.88
C TYR A 276 7.66 3.51 -8.16
N VAL A 277 8.98 3.54 -8.24
CA VAL A 277 9.75 3.02 -9.37
C VAL A 277 10.67 1.93 -8.83
N SER A 278 10.48 0.71 -9.30
CA SER A 278 11.39 -0.41 -9.10
C SER A 278 12.00 -0.83 -10.44
N GLY A 279 13.20 -1.39 -10.42
CA GLY A 279 13.86 -1.86 -11.63
C GLY A 279 15.37 -1.99 -11.50
N ASP A 280 15.94 -2.85 -12.33
CA ASP A 280 17.37 -3.01 -12.55
C ASP A 280 17.73 -2.67 -14.02
N GLU A 281 18.90 -3.08 -14.49
CA GLU A 281 19.30 -2.83 -15.88
C GLU A 281 18.43 -3.57 -16.91
N GLU A 282 17.71 -4.63 -16.50
CA GLU A 282 16.93 -5.51 -17.39
C GLU A 282 15.41 -5.39 -17.21
N SER A 283 14.95 -4.63 -16.22
CA SER A 283 13.53 -4.48 -15.90
C SER A 283 13.25 -3.12 -15.26
N SER A 284 12.12 -2.52 -15.59
CA SER A 284 11.65 -1.31 -14.89
C SER A 284 10.14 -1.34 -14.77
N LEU A 285 9.65 -1.04 -13.58
CA LEU A 285 8.25 -1.06 -13.21
C LEU A 285 7.94 0.19 -12.40
N GLU A 286 7.06 1.02 -12.93
CA GLU A 286 6.53 2.17 -12.22
C GLU A 286 5.10 1.85 -11.79
N THR A 287 4.84 1.94 -10.49
CA THR A 287 3.50 1.80 -9.92
C THR A 287 3.06 3.14 -9.36
N THR A 288 1.88 3.59 -9.77
CA THR A 288 1.26 4.83 -9.29
C THR A 288 -0.01 4.48 -8.54
N LEU A 289 -0.16 4.99 -7.31
CA LEU A 289 -1.39 5.00 -6.55
C LEU A 289 -1.94 6.42 -6.51
N VAL A 290 -3.23 6.60 -6.74
CA VAL A 290 -3.94 7.87 -6.62
C VAL A 290 -5.15 7.67 -5.72
N LEU A 291 -5.29 8.49 -4.67
CA LEU A 291 -6.46 8.48 -3.81
C LEU A 291 -7.64 9.13 -4.54
N THR A 292 -8.71 8.37 -4.74
CA THR A 292 -9.89 8.78 -5.51
C THR A 292 -11.11 9.02 -4.63
N GLU A 293 -11.20 8.34 -3.49
CA GLU A 293 -12.24 8.58 -2.47
C GLU A 293 -11.61 8.61 -1.07
N TYR A 294 -12.10 9.50 -0.20
CA TYR A 294 -11.66 9.60 1.20
C TYR A 294 -12.79 10.08 2.10
N SER A 295 -13.01 9.40 3.22
CA SER A 295 -13.82 9.91 4.32
C SER A 295 -13.21 9.52 5.66
N SER A 296 -12.99 10.49 6.54
CA SER A 296 -12.70 10.21 7.95
C SER A 296 -14.01 9.83 8.65
N GLY A 297 -14.06 8.65 9.27
CA GLY A 297 -15.24 8.17 10.00
C GLY A 297 -15.69 9.05 11.16
#